data_AF-A0A925L7F7-F1
#
_entry.id   AF-A0A925L7F7-F1
#
_cell.length_a   1.000
_cell.length_b   1.000
_cell.length_c   1.000
_cell.angle_alpha   90.00
_cell.angle_beta   90.00
_cell.angle_gamma   90.00
#
_symmetry.space_group_name_H-M   'P 1'
#
loop_
_entity.id
_entity.type
_entity.pdbx_description
1 polymer ?
#
loop_
_entity_poly.entity_id
_entity_poly.type
_entity_poly.pdbx_seq_one_letter_code
_entity_poly.pdbx_strand_id
1 'polypeptide(L)'
;MGISFKVSDADRAFITQIVDRAATIIPDMDKLEVKMSLTACHANGCPLRLADMAEADDFNLLHDVGGIHNCINRRTGKIDGLFRPRFAAPCHAEAVE
;
A
#
# COMPACT_ATOMS: atom_id res chain seq x y z
N MET A 1 -18.80 -5.79 -7.25
CA MET A 1 -17.56 -6.37 -6.69
C MET A 1 -17.22 -5.59 -5.43
N GLY A 2 -17.04 -6.24 -4.28
CA GLY A 2 -16.69 -5.58 -3.02
C GLY A 2 -15.18 -5.34 -2.87
N ILE A 3 -14.79 -4.48 -1.93
CA ILE A 3 -13.38 -4.21 -1.61
C ILE A 3 -12.81 -5.37 -0.79
N SER A 4 -11.66 -5.90 -1.19
CA SER A 4 -10.92 -6.89 -0.41
C SER A 4 -9.97 -6.21 0.59
N PHE A 5 -9.96 -6.70 1.83
CA PHE A 5 -8.93 -6.37 2.82
C PHE A 5 -8.19 -7.63 3.28
N LYS A 6 -8.29 -8.71 2.50
CA LYS A 6 -7.65 -9.99 2.79
C LYS A 6 -6.21 -9.94 2.32
N VAL A 7 -5.29 -10.06 3.26
CA VAL A 7 -3.83 -10.15 3.05
C VAL A 7 -3.27 -11.21 3.99
N SER A 8 -2.09 -11.75 3.67
CA SER A 8 -1.42 -12.72 4.53
C SER A 8 -0.99 -12.07 5.85
N ASP A 9 -0.66 -12.88 6.86
CA ASP A 9 -0.19 -12.34 8.14
C ASP A 9 1.19 -11.71 8.03
N ALA A 10 2.04 -12.20 7.12
CA ALA A 10 3.32 -11.57 6.78
C ALA A 10 3.10 -10.19 6.17
N ASP A 11 2.20 -10.07 5.19
CA ASP A 11 1.84 -8.76 4.60
C ASP A 11 1.28 -7.81 5.64
N ARG A 12 0.43 -8.31 6.55
CA ARG A 12 -0.16 -7.53 7.64
C ARG A 12 0.91 -6.98 8.59
N ALA A 13 1.96 -7.75 8.85
CA ALA A 13 3.10 -7.33 9.65
C ALA A 13 3.88 -6.20 8.95
N PHE A 14 4.23 -6.38 7.67
CA PHE A 14 4.92 -5.33 6.90
C PHE A 14 4.10 -4.05 6.76
N ILE A 15 2.80 -4.15 6.50
CA ILE A 15 1.91 -2.97 6.45
C ILE A 15 1.90 -2.24 7.80
N THR A 16 1.90 -2.97 8.91
CA THR A 16 1.94 -2.36 10.25
C THR A 16 3.28 -1.65 10.48
N GLN A 17 4.40 -2.28 10.12
CA GLN A 17 5.74 -1.66 10.18
C GLN A 17 5.81 -0.37 9.33
N ILE A 18 5.31 -0.40 8.09
CA ILE A 18 5.27 0.77 7.19
C ILE A 18 4.50 1.92 7.83
N VAL A 19 3.31 1.64 8.38
CA VAL A 19 2.46 2.65 9.02
C VAL A 19 3.10 3.21 10.28
N ASP A 20 3.69 2.35 11.10
CA ASP A 20 4.38 2.77 12.31
C ASP A 20 5.57 3.68 11.97
N ARG A 21 6.38 3.31 10.97
CA ARG A 21 7.47 4.16 10.47
C ARG A 21 6.96 5.48 9.94
N ALA A 22 5.95 5.49 9.07
CA ALA A 22 5.38 6.72 8.52
C ALA A 22 4.84 7.66 9.60
N ALA A 23 4.23 7.12 10.66
CA ALA A 23 3.74 7.89 11.81
C ALA A 23 4.86 8.55 12.63
N THR A 24 6.10 8.04 12.58
CA THR A 24 7.24 8.71 13.23
C THR A 24 7.70 9.95 12.46
N ILE A 25 7.42 10.02 11.15
CA ILE A 25 7.87 11.10 10.28
C ILE A 25 6.78 12.15 10.05
N ILE A 26 5.51 11.72 9.98
CA ILE A 26 4.33 12.59 9.84
C ILE A 26 3.56 12.60 11.18
N PRO A 27 3.71 13.65 11.99
CA PRO A 27 2.90 13.83 13.19
C PRO A 27 1.40 13.83 12.84
N ASP A 28 0.58 13.30 13.74
CA ASP A 28 -0.88 13.27 13.64
C ASP A 28 -1.47 12.48 12.46
N MET A 29 -0.65 11.67 11.77
CA MET A 29 -1.14 10.76 10.74
C MET A 29 -2.15 9.74 11.31
N ASP A 30 -3.32 9.63 10.68
CA ASP A 30 -4.29 8.57 11.01
C ASP A 30 -3.77 7.21 10.54
N LYS A 31 -3.17 6.48 11.49
CA LYS A 31 -2.61 5.15 11.26
C LYS A 31 -3.64 4.15 10.73
N LEU A 32 -4.89 4.24 11.17
CA LEU A 32 -5.93 3.31 10.75
C LEU A 32 -6.33 3.57 9.30
N GLU A 33 -6.56 4.83 8.92
CA GLU A 33 -6.90 5.17 7.54
C GLU A 33 -5.76 4.78 6.57
N VAL A 34 -4.51 5.07 6.94
CA VAL A 34 -3.35 4.73 6.10
C VAL A 34 -3.18 3.21 6.00
N LYS A 35 -3.30 2.48 7.12
CA LYS A 35 -3.26 1.01 7.13
C LYS A 35 -4.33 0.41 6.22
N MET A 36 -5.55 0.93 6.27
CA MET A 36 -6.64 0.47 5.40
C MET A 36 -6.36 0.79 3.93
N SER A 37 -5.80 1.96 3.63
CA SER A 37 -5.45 2.39 2.27
C SER A 37 -4.38 1.49 1.65
N LEU A 38 -3.31 1.18 2.39
CA LEU A 38 -2.24 0.27 1.96
C LEU A 38 -2.77 -1.16 1.74
N THR A 39 -3.58 -1.65 2.69
CA THR A 39 -4.20 -2.98 2.58
C THR A 39 -5.12 -3.07 1.36
N ALA A 40 -5.95 -2.05 1.13
CA ALA A 40 -6.84 -2.00 -0.03
C ALA A 40 -6.04 -1.94 -1.34
N CYS A 41 -5.04 -1.07 -1.45
CA CYS A 41 -4.18 -0.98 -2.63
C CYS A 41 -3.57 -2.35 -2.98
N HIS A 42 -2.95 -3.00 -1.98
CA HIS A 42 -2.30 -4.30 -2.15
C HIS A 42 -3.29 -5.40 -2.56
N ALA A 43 -4.45 -5.46 -1.92
CA ALA A 43 -5.44 -6.53 -2.14
C ALA A 43 -6.37 -6.30 -3.34
N ASN A 44 -6.34 -5.13 -3.99
CA ASN A 44 -7.28 -4.77 -5.06
C ASN A 44 -6.56 -4.23 -6.30
N GLY A 45 -5.68 -5.04 -6.90
CA GLY A 45 -5.16 -4.79 -8.25
C GLY A 45 -3.87 -3.96 -8.34
N CYS A 46 -3.29 -3.55 -7.21
CA CYS A 46 -1.92 -3.04 -7.17
C CYS A 46 -1.13 -3.71 -6.04
N PRO A 47 -0.75 -5.01 -6.20
CA PRO A 47 0.09 -5.69 -5.23
C PRO A 47 1.38 -4.89 -4.99
N LEU A 48 1.84 -4.87 -3.74
CA LEU A 48 3.00 -4.09 -3.29
C LEU A 48 4.10 -5.03 -2.82
N ARG A 49 5.36 -4.66 -3.08
CA ARG A 49 6.56 -5.26 -2.49
C ARG A 49 6.70 -4.74 -1.06
N LEU A 50 5.84 -5.25 -0.17
CA LEU A 50 5.69 -4.72 1.19
C LEU A 50 6.97 -4.84 2.02
N ALA A 51 7.74 -5.92 1.86
CA ALA A 51 9.03 -6.08 2.52
C ALA A 51 10.02 -4.99 2.08
N ASP A 52 10.17 -4.76 0.77
CA ASP A 52 11.04 -3.70 0.23
C ASP A 52 10.60 -2.31 0.70
N MET A 53 9.29 -2.05 0.71
CA MET A 53 8.73 -0.77 1.17
C MET A 53 8.95 -0.54 2.67
N ALA A 54 8.89 -1.60 3.48
CA ALA A 54 9.13 -1.54 4.92
C ALA A 54 10.57 -1.16 5.28
N GLU A 55 11.52 -1.40 4.37
CA GLU A 55 12.95 -1.09 4.52
C GLU A 55 13.40 0.13 3.69
N ALA A 56 12.47 0.80 2.99
CA ALA A 56 12.77 1.95 2.16
C ALA A 56 13.28 3.15 2.98
N ASP A 57 14.04 4.05 2.35
CA ASP A 57 14.32 5.37 2.92
C ASP A 57 13.03 6.19 3.06
N ASP A 58 13.08 7.19 3.95
CA ASP A 58 11.91 7.98 4.33
C ASP A 58 11.25 8.70 3.15
N PHE A 59 12.04 9.17 2.17
CA PHE A 59 11.49 9.87 1.01
C PHE A 59 10.65 8.91 0.13
N ASN A 60 11.19 7.73 -0.16
CA ASN A 60 10.49 6.70 -0.93
C ASN A 60 9.28 6.14 -0.17
N LEU A 61 9.41 5.93 1.14
CA LEU A 61 8.33 5.48 2.01
C LEU A 61 7.15 6.47 1.99
N LEU A 62 7.41 7.75 2.27
CA LEU A 62 6.36 8.76 2.37
C LEU A 62 5.70 9.06 1.02
N HIS A 63 6.47 9.04 -0.07
CA HIS A 63 5.92 9.19 -1.42
C HIS A 63 4.81 8.16 -1.68
N ASP A 64 5.10 6.88 -1.43
CA ASP A 64 4.14 5.82 -1.69
C ASP A 64 3.01 5.79 -0.67
N VAL A 65 3.28 5.99 0.62
CA VAL A 65 2.22 6.06 1.65
C VAL A 65 1.23 7.19 1.35
N GLY A 66 1.74 8.42 1.14
CA GLY A 66 0.91 9.58 0.87
C GLY A 66 0.19 9.47 -0.48
N GLY A 67 0.90 9.03 -1.52
CA GLY A 67 0.31 8.84 -2.84
C GLY A 67 -0.79 7.78 -2.84
N ILE A 68 -0.59 6.63 -2.17
CA ILE A 68 -1.63 5.60 -2.03
C ILE A 68 -2.83 6.17 -1.29
N HIS A 69 -2.62 6.77 -0.13
CA HIS A 69 -3.73 7.28 0.69
C HIS A 69 -4.57 8.34 -0.05
N ASN A 70 -3.92 9.19 -0.84
CA ASN A 70 -4.59 10.27 -1.58
C ASN A 70 -5.22 9.81 -2.90
N CYS A 71 -4.71 8.75 -3.54
CA CYS A 71 -5.18 8.27 -4.85
C CYS A 71 -6.01 6.97 -4.79
N ILE A 72 -6.23 6.40 -3.60
CA ILE A 72 -7.07 5.22 -3.45
C ILE A 72 -8.54 5.56 -3.69
N ASN A 73 -9.19 4.85 -4.60
CA ASN A 73 -10.63 4.92 -4.75
C ASN A 73 -11.29 4.13 -3.62
N ARG A 74 -11.84 4.84 -2.63
CA ARG A 74 -12.49 4.23 -1.45
C ARG A 74 -13.74 3.38 -1.77
N ARG A 75 -14.24 3.38 -3.02
CA ARG A 75 -15.34 2.48 -3.47
C ARG A 75 -14.85 1.19 -4.10
N THR A 76 -13.66 1.18 -4.71
CA THR A 76 -13.14 0.03 -5.46
C THR A 76 -11.90 -0.59 -4.82
N GLY A 77 -11.23 0.13 -3.91
CA GLY A 77 -9.95 -0.26 -3.33
C GLY A 77 -8.76 -0.16 -4.29
N LYS A 78 -8.96 0.35 -5.51
CA LYS A 78 -7.91 0.46 -6.53
C LYS A 78 -7.27 1.84 -6.49
N ILE A 79 -6.01 1.92 -6.91
CA ILE A 79 -5.39 3.19 -7.28
C ILE A 79 -5.95 3.62 -8.63
N ASP A 80 -6.57 4.79 -8.68
CA ASP A 80 -7.07 5.38 -9.91
C ASP A 80 -6.17 6.54 -10.35
N GLY A 81 -6.14 6.83 -11.65
CA GLY A 81 -5.40 7.97 -12.22
C GLY A 81 -3.96 7.64 -12.63
N LEU A 82 -3.09 8.66 -12.58
CA LEU A 82 -1.70 8.59 -13.08
C LEU A 82 -0.67 8.24 -12.00
N PHE A 83 -1.10 8.07 -10.75
CA PHE A 83 -0.21 7.69 -9.66
C PHE A 83 0.05 6.17 -9.70
N ARG A 84 1.31 5.78 -9.54
CA ARG A 84 1.71 4.39 -9.38
C ARG A 84 2.77 4.28 -8.28
N PRO A 85 2.56 3.46 -7.24
CA PRO A 85 3.55 3.25 -6.19
C PRO A 85 4.89 2.77 -6.77
N ARG A 86 6.00 3.30 -6.27
CA ARG A 86 7.36 2.85 -6.60
C ARG A 86 7.61 1.40 -6.13
N PHE A 87 6.94 1.01 -5.06
CA PHE A 87 6.97 -0.35 -4.53
C PHE A 87 5.84 -1.23 -5.09
N ALA A 88 5.17 -0.84 -6.18
CA ALA A 88 4.29 -1.76 -6.89
C ALA A 88 5.07 -3.01 -7.30
N ALA A 89 4.51 -4.18 -7.01
CA ALA A 89 5.05 -5.44 -7.48
C ALA A 89 4.82 -5.56 -9.00
N PRO A 90 5.64 -6.35 -9.70
CA PRO A 90 5.35 -6.72 -11.08
C PRO A 90 3.96 -7.35 -11.14
N CYS A 91 3.12 -6.85 -12.05
CA CYS A 91 1.90 -7.56 -12.39
C CYS A 91 2.35 -8.93 -12.89
N HIS A 92 2.08 -10.00 -12.12
CA HIS A 92 2.23 -11.33 -12.66
C HIS A 92 1.17 -11.44 -13.75
N ALA A 93 1.57 -11.24 -15.00
CA ALA A 93 0.87 -11.90 -16.09
C ALA A 93 0.95 -13.37 -15.74
N GLU A 94 -0.20 -14.01 -15.52
CA GLU A 94 -0.23 -15.46 -15.40
C GLU A 94 0.56 -16.01 -16.59
N ALA A 95 1.58 -16.80 -16.29
CA ALA A 95 2.34 -17.48 -17.31
C ALA A 95 1.32 -18.30 -18.11
N VAL A 96 1.15 -17.94 -19.37
CA VAL A 96 0.40 -18.75 -20.33
C VAL A 96 1.21 -20.03 -20.49
N GLU A 97 0.76 -21.11 -19.84
CA GLU A 97 1.17 -22.47 -20.17
C GLU A 97 0.31 -23.01 -21.31
#